data_AF-A0A9D2VG26-F1
#
_entry.id   AF-A0A9D2VG26-F1
#
_cell.length_a   1.000
_cell.length_b   1.000
_cell.length_c   1.000
_cell.angle_alpha   90.00
_cell.angle_beta   90.00
_cell.angle_gamma   90.00
#
_symmetry.space_group_name_H-M   'P 1'
#
loop_
_entity.id
_entity.type
_entity.pdbx_description
1 polymer ?
#
loop_
_entity_poly.entity_id
_entity_poly.type
_entity_poly.pdbx_seq_one_letter_code
_entity_poly.pdbx_strand_id
1 'polypeptide(L)'
;VTEPTVELMAVPNSQTHKMLLILGRDEADLVTAASALAIGNPLFRGRSVSVDSVIEEAPRQPYDAPNWVATNRPVYFSELTSYPGQLEVSGLMPRPIDLTINLPPDLFVWGNNGIPMELNYRYVAPKASDESRLTLSLNNQYIDSYLLKSSDEKGTFTQLRLPLRGNETSLEDEKLLLPAVKIGSNNTIRFDFSYASTLGSAQHGMCQTVLPVDIRAAIDERSVLDFSGYAHYIAMPNLRVFASSAFPFSRMADLSETIAVVPEAPSALQVSAFLETFSHIGAQVGYPALKLRVMSDWEKASQQDADILLLGALPDAIKARPDANLLLQDTESWLRQTATNHNDKQRRENRELLKKAEVEAQSLVRIRALAPMAALVGLQSEHFPQRSIVGLLANTDEDVTLLRDALASSGKRAAMDGSVVLIRDSGVAAQHVGSTYYVGHLEWWKKLWFTLSDKPLLLSGLAFTLVLIVALILWGLLRQVARRRVEHDD
;
A
#
# COMPACT_ATOMS: atom_id res chain seq x y z
N VAL A 1 30.71 -20.72 -24.20
CA VAL A 1 30.31 -20.85 -22.77
C VAL A 1 29.69 -22.23 -22.63
N THR A 2 30.10 -23.03 -21.64
CA THR A 2 29.68 -24.45 -21.50
C THR A 2 28.62 -24.66 -20.42
N GLU A 3 28.39 -23.64 -19.58
CA GLU A 3 27.50 -23.65 -18.40
C GLU A 3 26.97 -22.23 -18.16
N PRO A 4 25.84 -22.05 -17.45
CA PRO A 4 25.38 -20.73 -17.02
C PRO A 4 26.48 -19.99 -16.25
N THR A 5 26.94 -18.84 -16.76
CA THR A 5 28.11 -18.13 -16.23
C THR A 5 27.85 -16.65 -16.07
N VAL A 6 28.24 -16.09 -14.93
CA VAL A 6 28.31 -14.64 -14.71
C VAL A 6 29.78 -14.24 -14.64
N GLU A 7 30.22 -13.32 -15.50
CA GLU A 7 31.61 -12.88 -15.59
C GLU A 7 31.73 -11.35 -15.56
N LEU A 8 32.68 -10.85 -14.78
CA LEU A 8 33.05 -9.44 -14.74
C LEU A 8 34.40 -9.25 -15.44
N MET A 9 34.39 -8.51 -16.55
CA MET A 9 35.59 -8.20 -17.34
C MET A 9 35.82 -6.70 -17.48
N ALA A 10 37.04 -6.28 -17.84
CA ALA A 10 37.30 -4.89 -18.19
C ALA A 10 36.69 -4.59 -19.58
N VAL A 11 36.12 -3.40 -19.75
CA VAL A 11 35.68 -2.94 -21.08
C VAL A 11 36.91 -2.79 -21.97
N PRO A 12 36.89 -3.31 -23.22
CA PRO A 12 38.01 -3.15 -24.14
C PRO A 12 38.43 -1.69 -24.26
N ASN A 13 39.74 -1.42 -24.16
CA ASN A 13 40.34 -0.08 -24.23
C ASN A 13 39.92 0.91 -23.11
N SER A 14 39.36 0.42 -22.00
CA SER A 14 39.01 1.25 -20.84
C SER A 14 39.71 0.77 -19.57
N GLN A 15 40.34 1.69 -18.84
CA GLN A 15 40.97 1.39 -17.55
C GLN A 15 40.03 1.55 -16.36
N THR A 16 38.88 2.20 -16.56
CA THR A 16 37.96 2.59 -15.49
C THR A 16 36.63 1.88 -15.52
N HIS A 17 36.26 1.27 -16.65
CA HIS A 17 34.95 0.64 -16.84
C HIS A 17 35.06 -0.88 -16.81
N LYS A 18 34.10 -1.51 -16.13
CA LYS A 18 33.90 -2.95 -16.14
C LYS A 18 32.61 -3.30 -16.86
N MET A 19 32.58 -4.46 -17.49
CA MET A 19 31.41 -5.04 -18.13
C MET A 19 31.04 -6.31 -17.38
N LEU A 20 29.76 -6.43 -17.03
CA LEU A 20 29.18 -7.64 -16.50
C LEU A 20 28.56 -8.43 -17.66
N LEU A 21 29.05 -9.64 -17.87
CA LEU A 21 28.56 -10.59 -18.85
C LEU A 21 27.70 -11.64 -18.16
N ILE A 22 26.51 -11.86 -18.70
CA ILE A 22 25.61 -12.95 -18.31
C ILE A 22 25.56 -13.87 -19.53
N LEU A 23 26.01 -15.11 -19.35
CA LEU A 23 26.30 -16.02 -20.44
C LEU A 23 25.62 -17.37 -20.20
N GLY A 24 25.11 -17.98 -21.27
CA GLY A 24 24.53 -19.32 -21.27
C GLY A 24 24.78 -20.01 -22.60
N ARG A 25 24.61 -21.34 -22.66
CA ARG A 25 24.65 -22.07 -23.95
C ARG A 25 23.40 -21.80 -24.79
N ASP A 26 22.27 -21.65 -24.10
CA ASP A 26 20.95 -21.41 -24.66
C ASP A 26 20.18 -20.38 -23.81
N GLU A 27 18.93 -20.14 -24.17
CA GLU A 27 18.03 -19.22 -23.46
C GLU A 27 17.78 -19.66 -22.01
N ALA A 28 17.66 -20.97 -21.76
CA ALA A 28 17.40 -21.50 -20.42
C ALA A 28 18.59 -21.28 -19.47
N ASP A 29 19.81 -21.51 -19.96
CA ASP A 29 21.03 -21.21 -19.22
C ASP A 29 21.18 -19.70 -18.97
N LEU A 30 20.82 -18.86 -19.95
CA LEU A 30 20.89 -17.40 -19.81
C LEU A 30 19.95 -16.91 -18.71
N VAL A 31 18.70 -17.41 -18.70
CA VAL A 31 17.73 -17.13 -17.64
C VAL A 31 18.26 -17.61 -16.30
N THR A 32 18.83 -18.81 -16.24
CA THR A 32 19.43 -19.36 -15.00
C THR A 32 20.54 -18.47 -14.44
N ALA A 33 21.47 -18.02 -15.30
CA ALA A 33 22.54 -17.11 -14.90
C ALA A 33 22.01 -15.74 -14.44
N ALA A 34 21.02 -15.19 -15.15
CA ALA A 34 20.37 -13.92 -14.80
C ALA A 34 19.60 -14.00 -13.47
N SER A 35 18.81 -15.06 -13.27
CA SER A 35 18.06 -15.32 -12.03
C SER A 35 19.00 -15.49 -10.85
N ALA A 36 20.09 -16.23 -11.01
CA ALA A 36 21.09 -16.41 -9.96
C ALA A 36 21.73 -15.07 -9.54
N LEU A 37 22.08 -14.23 -10.52
CA LEU A 37 22.58 -12.88 -10.27
C LEU A 37 21.54 -12.02 -9.53
N ALA A 38 20.28 -12.07 -9.95
CA ALA A 38 19.20 -11.26 -9.38
C ALA A 38 18.87 -11.62 -7.93
N ILE A 39 18.95 -12.90 -7.55
CA ILE A 39 18.76 -13.36 -6.16
C ILE A 39 19.87 -12.84 -5.24
N GLY A 40 21.04 -12.48 -5.79
CA GLY A 40 22.11 -11.86 -5.02
C GLY A 40 22.76 -12.84 -4.06
N ASN A 41 23.34 -13.93 -4.60
CA ASN A 41 24.01 -14.93 -3.77
C ASN A 41 25.34 -14.38 -3.19
N PRO A 42 25.55 -14.34 -1.86
CA PRO A 42 26.82 -13.93 -1.24
C PRO A 42 28.03 -14.79 -1.63
N LEU A 43 27.80 -15.87 -2.38
CA LEU A 43 28.81 -16.75 -2.96
C LEU A 43 29.43 -16.23 -4.27
N PHE A 44 28.89 -15.17 -4.90
CA PHE A 44 29.52 -14.59 -6.09
C PHE A 44 30.86 -13.93 -5.74
N ARG A 45 31.96 -14.67 -5.91
CA ARG A 45 33.31 -14.22 -5.61
C ARG A 45 34.23 -14.45 -6.80
N GLY A 46 35.05 -13.44 -7.11
CA GLY A 46 36.04 -13.51 -8.19
C GLY A 46 35.57 -12.87 -9.49
N ARG A 47 36.25 -13.21 -10.58
CA ARG A 47 35.97 -12.66 -11.93
C ARG A 47 34.88 -13.40 -12.68
N SER A 48 34.71 -14.70 -12.45
CA SER A 48 33.75 -15.55 -13.16
C SER A 48 33.20 -16.57 -12.17
N VAL A 49 31.90 -16.82 -12.26
CA VAL A 49 31.19 -17.80 -11.44
C VAL A 49 30.26 -18.60 -12.35
N SER A 50 30.45 -19.92 -12.38
CA SER A 50 29.48 -20.85 -12.96
C SER A 50 28.35 -21.09 -11.97
N VAL A 51 27.12 -21.18 -12.48
CA VAL A 51 25.91 -21.46 -11.70
C VAL A 51 25.41 -22.85 -12.08
N ASP A 52 25.50 -23.80 -11.16
CA ASP A 52 25.05 -25.18 -11.39
C ASP A 52 23.51 -25.28 -11.48
N SER A 53 22.81 -24.60 -10.56
CA SER A 53 21.35 -24.51 -10.55
C SER A 53 20.88 -23.42 -9.60
N VAL A 54 19.79 -22.74 -9.94
CA VAL A 54 18.99 -21.98 -8.98
C VAL A 54 18.03 -22.96 -8.33
N ILE A 55 18.15 -23.19 -7.02
CA ILE A 55 17.20 -24.04 -6.29
C ILE A 55 15.84 -23.35 -6.38
N GLU A 56 14.87 -23.98 -7.04
CA GLU A 56 13.48 -23.55 -6.98
C GLU A 56 13.02 -23.67 -5.53
N GLU A 57 12.89 -22.53 -4.86
CA GLU A 57 12.18 -22.49 -3.59
C GLU A 57 10.74 -22.98 -3.80
N ALA A 58 10.17 -23.56 -2.74
CA ALA A 58 8.75 -23.94 -2.75
C ALA A 58 7.90 -22.76 -3.27
N PRO A 59 6.75 -23.03 -3.94
CA PRO A 59 5.89 -21.97 -4.43
C PRO A 59 5.64 -20.92 -3.36
N ARG A 60 5.92 -19.66 -3.71
CA ARG A 60 5.76 -18.50 -2.83
C ARG A 60 4.30 -18.38 -2.39
N GLN A 61 4.09 -17.78 -1.23
CA GLN A 61 2.75 -17.52 -0.70
C GLN A 61 2.35 -16.06 -0.96
N PRO A 62 1.04 -15.77 -1.09
CA PRO A 62 0.59 -14.39 -1.17
C PRO A 62 1.07 -13.57 0.04
N TYR A 63 1.51 -12.34 -0.22
CA TYR A 63 1.99 -11.38 0.80
C TYR A 63 3.25 -11.81 1.57
N ASP A 64 4.04 -12.74 1.03
CA ASP A 64 5.30 -13.20 1.63
C ASP A 64 6.53 -12.36 1.25
N ALA A 65 6.32 -11.20 0.63
CA ALA A 65 7.42 -10.42 0.08
C ALA A 65 8.27 -9.79 1.20
N PRO A 66 9.62 -9.76 1.06
CA PRO A 66 10.51 -9.28 2.11
C PRO A 66 10.23 -7.88 2.63
N ASN A 67 9.79 -6.97 1.76
CA ASN A 67 9.50 -5.59 2.18
C ASN A 67 8.14 -5.42 2.85
N TRP A 68 7.24 -6.40 2.76
CA TRP A 68 5.94 -6.36 3.42
C TRP A 68 6.05 -6.85 4.86
N VAL A 69 5.35 -6.16 5.76
CA VAL A 69 5.15 -6.68 7.10
C VAL A 69 4.22 -7.88 7.03
N ALA A 70 4.58 -8.97 7.74
CA ALA A 70 3.79 -10.18 7.76
C ALA A 70 2.39 -9.92 8.33
N THR A 71 1.36 -10.32 7.59
CA THR A 71 -0.06 -10.16 7.96
C THR A 71 -0.69 -11.45 8.47
N ASN A 72 0.08 -12.53 8.63
CA ASN A 72 -0.41 -13.83 9.11
C ASN A 72 -0.01 -14.15 10.55
N ARG A 73 0.81 -13.31 11.18
CA ARG A 73 1.32 -13.48 12.55
C ARG A 73 1.66 -12.13 13.19
N PRO A 74 1.80 -12.07 14.52
CA PRO A 74 2.42 -10.94 15.18
C PRO A 74 3.89 -10.76 14.76
N VAL A 75 4.31 -9.50 14.61
CA VAL A 75 5.65 -9.11 14.14
C VAL A 75 6.38 -8.34 15.24
N TYR A 76 7.62 -8.76 15.52
CA TYR A 76 8.46 -8.07 16.49
C TYR A 76 9.09 -6.80 15.90
N PHE A 77 9.33 -5.79 16.74
CA PHE A 77 9.99 -4.56 16.29
C PHE A 77 11.41 -4.80 15.80
N SER A 78 12.11 -5.81 16.34
CA SER A 78 13.41 -6.26 15.82
C SER A 78 13.38 -6.60 14.32
N GLU A 79 12.28 -7.19 13.84
CA GLU A 79 12.11 -7.54 12.41
C GLU A 79 11.89 -6.31 11.52
N LEU A 80 11.48 -5.18 12.10
CA LEU A 80 11.20 -3.93 11.41
C LEU A 80 12.41 -2.95 11.43
N THR A 81 13.47 -3.29 12.17
CA THR A 81 14.66 -2.45 12.23
C THR A 81 15.49 -2.56 10.95
N SER A 82 15.97 -1.42 10.47
CA SER A 82 16.86 -1.31 9.32
C SER A 82 18.34 -1.38 9.70
N TYR A 83 18.69 -1.06 10.95
CA TYR A 83 20.07 -1.12 11.45
C TYR A 83 20.12 -1.44 12.95
N PRO A 84 21.23 -2.05 13.43
CA PRO A 84 21.41 -2.35 14.85
C PRO A 84 21.36 -1.09 15.72
N GLY A 85 20.65 -1.14 16.84
CA GLY A 85 20.52 -0.02 17.78
C GLY A 85 19.54 1.08 17.38
N GLN A 86 18.76 0.89 16.29
CA GLN A 86 17.73 1.85 15.85
C GLN A 86 16.68 2.15 16.94
N LEU A 87 16.40 1.19 17.82
CA LEU A 87 15.42 1.32 18.90
C LEU A 87 15.98 1.98 20.17
N GLU A 88 17.20 2.55 20.12
CA GLU A 88 17.84 3.18 21.27
C GLU A 88 18.21 4.63 20.97
N VAL A 89 17.99 5.52 21.94
CA VAL A 89 18.27 6.95 21.83
C VAL A 89 18.93 7.49 23.08
N SER A 90 19.79 8.48 22.90
CA SER A 90 20.50 9.15 23.99
C SER A 90 20.74 10.62 23.69
N GLY A 91 20.98 11.41 24.73
CA GLY A 91 21.36 12.83 24.65
C GLY A 91 20.30 13.76 25.24
N LEU A 92 20.65 15.03 25.41
CA LEU A 92 19.82 16.03 26.12
C LEU A 92 18.44 16.26 25.49
N MET A 93 18.40 16.18 24.16
CA MET A 93 17.18 16.14 23.37
C MET A 93 17.31 14.89 22.48
N PRO A 94 16.82 13.73 22.94
CA PRO A 94 16.88 12.51 22.17
C PRO A 94 16.23 12.71 20.80
N ARG A 95 16.81 12.11 19.76
CA ARG A 95 16.14 12.05 18.46
C ARG A 95 14.93 11.12 18.56
N PRO A 96 13.87 11.31 17.76
CA PRO A 96 12.79 10.34 17.67
C PRO A 96 13.31 8.99 17.16
N ILE A 97 12.70 7.90 17.65
CA ILE A 97 12.86 6.56 17.07
C ILE A 97 11.79 6.42 16.00
N ASP A 98 12.22 6.24 14.74
CA ASP A 98 11.33 6.04 13.60
C ASP A 98 11.38 4.58 13.17
N LEU A 99 10.21 3.93 13.07
CA LEU A 99 10.03 2.58 12.53
C LEU A 99 9.15 2.64 11.28
N THR A 100 9.67 2.15 10.16
CA THR A 100 8.96 2.09 8.89
C THR A 100 8.25 0.75 8.74
N ILE A 101 7.00 0.78 8.29
CA ILE A 101 6.12 -0.37 8.14
C ILE A 101 5.47 -0.27 6.77
N ASN A 102 5.82 -1.19 5.89
CA ASN A 102 5.12 -1.32 4.62
C ASN A 102 4.05 -2.39 4.73
N LEU A 103 2.83 -2.05 4.34
CA LEU A 103 1.69 -2.95 4.42
C LEU A 103 1.11 -3.19 3.03
N PRO A 104 0.67 -4.43 2.74
CA PRO A 104 -0.13 -4.70 1.56
C PRO A 104 -1.31 -3.73 1.48
N PRO A 105 -1.54 -3.08 0.32
CA PRO A 105 -2.55 -2.03 0.20
C PRO A 105 -3.99 -2.54 0.28
N ASP A 106 -4.17 -3.86 0.20
CA ASP A 106 -5.47 -4.53 0.27
C ASP A 106 -5.84 -4.99 1.68
N LEU A 107 -5.06 -4.62 2.69
CA LEU A 107 -5.42 -4.86 4.09
C LEU A 107 -6.71 -4.11 4.42
N PHE A 108 -7.79 -4.86 4.63
CA PHE A 108 -9.12 -4.33 4.85
C PHE A 108 -9.27 -3.82 6.27
N VAL A 109 -9.08 -2.53 6.40
CA VAL A 109 -9.33 -1.79 7.63
C VAL A 109 -10.72 -1.16 7.55
N TRP A 110 -11.68 -1.75 8.28
CA TRP A 110 -13.04 -1.21 8.36
C TRP A 110 -13.47 -1.07 9.81
N GLY A 111 -14.06 0.09 10.12
CA GLY A 111 -14.39 0.47 11.49
C GLY A 111 -13.19 0.97 12.30
N ASN A 112 -13.42 1.24 13.58
CA ASN A 112 -12.41 1.74 14.51
C ASN A 112 -11.74 0.62 15.31
N ASN A 113 -11.48 -0.53 14.68
CA ASN A 113 -11.03 -1.71 15.43
C ASN A 113 -9.61 -1.59 15.99
N GLY A 114 -8.81 -0.63 15.50
CA GLY A 114 -7.47 -0.33 16.00
C GLY A 114 -6.47 -1.48 15.82
N ILE A 115 -5.24 -1.21 15.40
CA ILE A 115 -4.25 -2.30 15.29
C ILE A 115 -3.60 -2.51 16.65
N PRO A 116 -3.65 -3.74 17.20
CA PRO A 116 -3.05 -4.05 18.47
C PRO A 116 -1.53 -3.96 18.39
N MET A 117 -0.97 -3.18 19.32
CA MET A 117 0.45 -3.03 19.53
C MET A 117 0.78 -3.24 21.01
N GLU A 118 1.77 -4.08 21.28
CA GLU A 118 2.33 -4.30 22.60
C GLU A 118 3.67 -3.56 22.66
N LEU A 119 3.69 -2.43 23.37
CA LEU A 119 4.86 -1.55 23.44
C LEU A 119 5.57 -1.71 24.77
N ASN A 120 6.78 -2.28 24.73
CA ASN A 120 7.67 -2.38 25.87
C ASN A 120 8.79 -1.36 25.69
N TYR A 121 9.02 -0.49 26.68
CA TYR A 121 10.06 0.53 26.60
C TYR A 121 10.72 0.77 27.96
N ARG A 122 11.97 1.23 27.91
CA ARG A 122 12.82 1.56 29.06
C ARG A 122 13.37 2.96 28.90
N TYR A 123 13.53 3.67 30.01
CA TYR A 123 13.99 5.05 30.01
C TYR A 123 14.72 5.37 31.32
N VAL A 124 15.57 6.38 31.29
CA VAL A 124 16.15 6.97 32.50
C VAL A 124 15.05 7.79 33.19
N ALA A 125 14.62 7.38 34.38
CA ALA A 125 13.53 8.05 35.08
C ALA A 125 13.85 9.53 35.38
N PRO A 126 12.91 10.47 35.12
CA PRO A 126 13.08 11.86 35.53
C PRO A 126 13.14 11.97 37.06
N LYS A 127 13.96 12.91 37.55
CA LYS A 127 14.20 13.08 39.00
C LYS A 127 12.96 13.55 39.76
N ALA A 128 12.10 14.32 39.13
CA ALA A 128 10.84 14.79 39.69
C ALA A 128 9.69 14.33 38.80
N SER A 129 8.49 14.21 39.36
CA SER A 129 7.28 14.05 38.55
C SER A 129 7.05 15.35 37.78
N ASP A 130 7.37 15.33 36.49
CA ASP A 130 7.27 16.46 35.58
C ASP A 130 6.48 16.08 34.32
N GLU A 131 6.50 16.95 33.31
CA GLU A 131 5.79 16.73 32.04
C GLU A 131 6.56 15.85 31.04
N SER A 132 7.60 15.14 31.48
CA SER A 132 8.33 14.19 30.63
C SER A 132 7.39 13.11 30.11
N ARG A 133 7.41 12.87 28.80
CA ARG A 133 6.47 11.96 28.13
C ARG A 133 7.08 11.26 26.92
N LEU A 134 6.59 10.06 26.67
CA LEU A 134 6.73 9.34 25.41
C LEU A 134 5.55 9.72 24.52
N THR A 135 5.80 10.35 23.38
CA THR A 135 4.77 10.67 22.38
C THR A 135 4.82 9.68 21.22
N LEU A 136 3.67 9.09 20.90
CA LEU A 136 3.48 8.20 19.77
C LEU A 136 2.84 8.95 18.60
N SER A 137 3.42 8.81 17.42
CA SER A 137 2.86 9.36 16.19
C SER A 137 2.93 8.36 15.04
N LEU A 138 1.95 8.42 14.14
CA LEU A 138 1.86 7.61 12.94
C LEU A 138 1.73 8.55 11.74
N ASN A 139 2.61 8.42 10.75
CA ASN A 139 2.60 9.24 9.54
C ASN A 139 2.55 10.76 9.85
N ASN A 140 3.40 11.18 10.81
CA ASN A 140 3.49 12.55 11.33
C ASN A 140 2.23 13.07 12.05
N GLN A 141 1.30 12.19 12.41
CA GLN A 141 0.11 12.56 13.15
C GLN A 141 0.17 12.01 14.57
N TYR A 142 -0.10 12.86 15.56
CA TYR A 142 -0.19 12.47 16.96
C TYR A 142 -1.26 11.39 17.16
N ILE A 143 -0.90 10.33 17.90
CA ILE A 143 -1.80 9.25 18.29
C ILE A 143 -2.07 9.33 19.80
N ASP A 144 -1.02 9.23 20.62
CA ASP A 144 -1.13 9.21 22.07
C ASP A 144 0.15 9.70 22.76
N SER A 145 0.10 9.97 24.06
CA SER A 145 1.27 10.28 24.88
C SER A 145 1.19 9.72 26.30
N TYR A 146 2.31 9.18 26.76
CA TYR A 146 2.44 8.52 28.05
C TYR A 146 3.41 9.29 28.94
N LEU A 147 2.98 9.65 30.15
CA LEU A 147 3.85 10.31 31.13
C LEU A 147 4.93 9.35 31.63
N LEU A 148 6.17 9.82 31.69
CA LEU A 148 7.31 9.09 32.22
C LEU A 148 7.30 9.19 33.75
N LYS A 149 7.23 8.04 34.43
CA LYS A 149 7.17 7.96 35.89
C LYS A 149 8.52 8.35 36.49
N SER A 150 8.48 9.19 37.51
CA SER A 150 9.67 9.66 38.20
C SER A 150 10.28 8.60 39.12
N SER A 151 11.57 8.72 39.41
CA SER A 151 12.24 7.91 40.44
C SER A 151 11.63 8.06 41.85
N ASP A 152 10.98 9.19 42.14
CA ASP A 152 10.42 9.49 43.46
C ASP A 152 9.09 8.77 43.74
N GLU A 153 8.36 8.34 42.70
CA GLU A 153 7.02 7.72 42.80
C GLU A 153 7.00 6.24 43.26
N LYS A 154 8.06 5.79 43.97
CA LYS A 154 8.38 4.42 44.40
C LYS A 154 9.31 3.68 43.43
N GLY A 155 10.56 3.53 43.87
CA GLY A 155 11.41 2.36 43.65
C GLY A 155 11.54 1.90 42.20
N THR A 156 12.53 2.44 41.50
CA THR A 156 13.05 1.94 40.22
C THR A 156 13.63 0.52 40.37
N PHE A 157 12.75 -0.45 40.54
CA PHE A 157 12.98 -1.89 40.45
C PHE A 157 11.68 -2.58 39.99
N THR A 158 11.02 -2.05 38.97
CA THR A 158 9.99 -2.78 38.24
C THR A 158 10.70 -3.71 37.24
N GLN A 159 11.04 -4.90 37.76
CA GLN A 159 11.25 -6.17 37.06
C GLN A 159 12.51 -6.33 36.18
N LEU A 160 13.68 -6.34 36.83
CA LEU A 160 14.66 -7.40 36.58
C LEU A 160 14.28 -8.61 37.45
N ARG A 161 13.28 -9.38 37.03
CA ARG A 161 13.05 -10.74 37.54
C ARG A 161 13.09 -11.69 36.36
N LEU A 162 14.14 -12.52 36.29
CA LEU A 162 14.09 -13.75 35.51
C LEU A 162 12.81 -14.51 35.90
N PRO A 163 11.98 -14.99 34.96
CA PRO A 163 10.78 -15.71 35.30
C PRO A 163 11.15 -17.12 35.78
N LEU A 164 11.35 -17.26 37.08
CA LEU A 164 11.07 -18.50 37.78
C LEU A 164 9.65 -18.40 38.31
N ARG A 165 8.68 -18.82 37.48
CA ARG A 165 7.29 -19.15 37.83
C ARG A 165 6.43 -18.05 38.46
N GLY A 166 5.39 -17.66 37.72
CA GLY A 166 4.04 -17.47 38.25
C GLY A 166 3.63 -16.05 38.68
N ASN A 167 2.79 -15.44 37.85
CA ASN A 167 1.66 -14.57 38.21
C ASN A 167 1.91 -13.30 39.05
N GLU A 168 2.56 -12.28 38.50
CA GLU A 168 2.34 -10.88 38.93
C GLU A 168 2.60 -9.93 37.73
N THR A 169 1.58 -9.76 36.87
CA THR A 169 1.56 -8.80 35.77
C THR A 169 1.33 -7.40 36.32
N SER A 170 2.38 -6.58 36.33
CA SER A 170 2.30 -5.13 36.58
C SER A 170 2.93 -4.39 35.41
N LEU A 171 2.22 -4.45 34.28
CA LEU A 171 2.29 -3.52 33.15
C LEU A 171 0.81 -3.25 32.83
N GLU A 172 0.45 -2.00 32.56
CA GLU A 172 -0.88 -1.68 32.05
C GLU A 172 -1.03 -2.40 30.69
N ASP A 173 -1.61 -3.61 30.73
CA ASP A 173 -1.98 -4.49 29.61
C ASP A 173 -3.13 -3.87 28.77
N GLU A 174 -3.20 -2.55 28.65
CA GLU A 174 -4.04 -1.93 27.63
C GLU A 174 -3.31 -2.06 26.30
N LYS A 175 -3.71 -3.06 25.52
CA LYS A 175 -3.33 -3.20 24.11
C LYS A 175 -3.50 -1.85 23.42
N LEU A 176 -2.39 -1.28 22.99
CA LEU A 176 -2.35 0.03 22.37
C LEU A 176 -2.95 -0.13 20.97
N LEU A 177 -4.01 0.62 20.68
CA LEU A 177 -4.76 0.49 19.43
C LEU A 177 -4.36 1.61 18.47
N LEU A 178 -3.61 1.29 17.42
CA LEU A 178 -3.26 2.27 16.39
C LEU A 178 -4.47 2.57 15.49
N PRO A 179 -4.83 3.84 15.25
CA PRO A 179 -5.94 4.20 14.38
C PRO A 179 -5.74 3.72 12.95
N ALA A 180 -6.48 2.69 12.59
CA ALA A 180 -6.23 1.97 11.35
C ALA A 180 -6.65 2.75 10.09
N VAL A 181 -7.53 3.77 10.21
CA VAL A 181 -7.96 4.66 9.11
C VAL A 181 -6.80 5.48 8.50
N LYS A 182 -5.69 5.63 9.25
CA LYS A 182 -4.55 6.48 8.86
C LYS A 182 -3.39 5.70 8.24
N ILE A 183 -3.61 4.43 7.95
CA ILE A 183 -2.59 3.53 7.44
C ILE A 183 -2.69 3.45 5.92
N GLY A 184 -1.56 3.70 5.26
CA GLY A 184 -1.36 3.52 3.84
C GLY A 184 -0.42 2.35 3.55
N SER A 185 0.13 2.31 2.33
CA SER A 185 1.06 1.26 1.91
C SER A 185 2.44 1.39 2.56
N ASN A 186 2.90 2.61 2.87
CA ASN A 186 4.13 2.88 3.59
C ASN A 186 3.79 3.78 4.78
N ASN A 187 4.16 3.34 5.98
CA ASN A 187 3.84 4.00 7.21
C ASN A 187 5.10 4.20 8.06
N THR A 188 5.14 5.28 8.83
CA THR A 188 6.19 5.48 9.83
C THR A 188 5.56 5.69 11.20
N ILE A 189 5.90 4.82 12.15
CA ILE A 189 5.63 5.01 13.56
C ILE A 189 6.81 5.73 14.17
N ARG A 190 6.54 6.84 14.84
CA ARG A 190 7.54 7.66 15.51
C ARG A 190 7.27 7.70 17.00
N PHE A 191 8.31 7.40 17.76
CA PHE A 191 8.36 7.46 19.21
C PHE A 191 9.29 8.59 19.63
N ASP A 192 8.73 9.59 20.31
CA ASP A 192 9.47 10.77 20.78
C ASP A 192 9.56 10.76 22.31
N PHE A 193 10.78 10.63 22.83
CA PHE A 193 11.04 10.74 24.27
C PHE A 193 11.40 12.17 24.61
N SER A 194 10.41 12.91 25.11
CA SER A 194 10.57 14.30 25.53
C SER A 194 10.71 14.39 27.05
N TYR A 195 11.80 14.99 27.52
CA TYR A 195 12.05 15.20 28.94
C TYR A 195 11.82 16.66 29.29
N ALA A 196 11.05 16.90 30.35
CA ALA A 196 10.85 18.25 30.83
C ALA A 196 12.18 18.78 31.37
N SER A 197 12.64 19.88 30.78
CA SER A 197 13.86 20.53 31.22
C SER A 197 13.53 21.54 32.31
N THR A 198 14.09 21.34 33.50
CA THR A 198 14.01 22.33 34.59
C THR A 198 14.99 23.48 34.43
N LEU A 199 15.74 23.56 33.30
CA LEU A 199 16.72 24.62 33.02
C LEU A 199 16.14 26.04 33.05
N GLY A 200 14.80 26.19 33.02
CA GLY A 200 14.10 27.47 33.12
C GLY A 200 13.48 27.79 34.50
N SER A 201 13.43 26.85 35.44
CA SER A 201 12.78 27.05 36.75
C SER A 201 13.72 27.62 37.81
N ALA A 202 14.51 28.64 37.44
CA ALA A 202 15.29 29.40 38.40
C ALA A 202 14.34 30.20 39.30
N GLN A 203 14.11 29.72 40.53
CA GLN A 203 13.47 30.52 41.56
C GLN A 203 14.26 31.83 41.72
N HIS A 204 13.54 32.97 41.80
CA HIS A 204 14.16 34.29 41.93
C HIS A 204 15.13 34.30 43.11
N GLY A 205 16.43 34.49 42.86
CA GLY A 205 17.49 34.55 43.87
C GLY A 205 18.30 33.27 44.10
N MET A 206 18.00 32.16 43.43
CA MET A 206 18.75 30.89 43.56
C MET A 206 19.38 30.49 42.21
N CYS A 207 20.70 30.65 42.07
CA CYS A 207 21.45 30.07 40.95
C CYS A 207 21.63 28.57 41.20
N GLN A 208 20.76 27.73 40.65
CA GLN A 208 20.92 26.28 40.71
C GLN A 208 21.71 25.80 39.49
N THR A 209 22.88 25.22 39.72
CA THR A 209 23.63 24.52 38.67
C THR A 209 23.05 23.12 38.51
N VAL A 210 22.28 22.90 37.44
CA VAL A 210 21.77 21.58 37.10
C VAL A 210 22.73 20.94 36.12
N LEU A 211 23.36 19.83 36.52
CA LEU A 211 24.11 19.00 35.58
C LEU A 211 23.10 18.30 34.66
N PRO A 212 23.24 18.41 33.33
CA PRO A 212 22.39 17.68 32.41
C PRO A 212 22.53 16.17 32.66
N VAL A 213 21.41 15.49 32.89
CA VAL A 213 21.41 14.03 33.03
C VAL A 213 21.62 13.44 31.63
N ASP A 214 22.46 12.39 31.52
CA ASP A 214 22.55 11.61 30.29
C ASP A 214 21.24 10.84 30.10
N ILE A 215 20.33 11.47 29.37
CA ILE A 215 19.04 10.89 29.03
C ILE A 215 19.29 9.72 28.07
N ARG A 216 18.74 8.56 28.41
CA ARG A 216 18.70 7.39 27.55
C ARG A 216 17.30 6.81 27.56
N ALA A 217 16.84 6.37 26.40
CA ALA A 217 15.60 5.62 26.27
C ALA A 217 15.76 4.57 25.17
N ALA A 218 15.00 3.49 25.30
CA ALA A 218 14.99 2.43 24.31
C ALA A 218 13.64 1.74 24.28
N ILE A 219 13.26 1.28 23.10
CA ILE A 219 12.10 0.41 22.90
C ILE A 219 12.63 -1.03 22.86
N ASP A 220 11.95 -1.94 23.57
CA ASP A 220 12.30 -3.35 23.57
C ASP A 220 12.03 -3.93 22.18
N GLU A 221 13.02 -4.64 21.64
CA GLU A 221 12.95 -5.39 20.38
C GLU A 221 11.83 -6.43 20.34
N ARG A 222 11.35 -6.88 21.51
CA ARG A 222 10.21 -7.79 21.69
C ARG A 222 8.85 -7.09 21.67
N SER A 223 8.79 -5.77 21.52
CA SER A 223 7.53 -5.07 21.25
C SER A 223 6.90 -5.65 19.98
N VAL A 224 5.58 -5.79 19.97
CA VAL A 224 4.84 -6.54 18.95
C VAL A 224 3.83 -5.65 18.26
N LEU A 225 3.68 -5.85 16.95
CA LEU A 225 2.59 -5.31 16.15
C LEU A 225 1.88 -6.45 15.43
N ASP A 226 0.55 -6.53 15.55
CA ASP A 226 -0.20 -7.69 15.03
C ASP A 226 -1.27 -7.28 14.00
N PHE A 227 -1.06 -7.74 12.77
CA PHE A 227 -1.98 -7.58 11.63
C PHE A 227 -2.75 -8.85 11.28
N SER A 228 -2.58 -9.95 12.02
CA SER A 228 -3.16 -11.27 11.71
C SER A 228 -4.68 -11.34 11.69
N GLY A 229 -5.35 -10.42 12.40
CA GLY A 229 -6.82 -10.34 12.43
C GLY A 229 -7.46 -9.65 11.22
N TYR A 230 -6.66 -9.07 10.31
CA TYR A 230 -7.16 -8.29 9.19
C TYR A 230 -7.30 -9.13 7.93
N ALA A 231 -8.38 -8.91 7.19
CA ALA A 231 -8.63 -9.59 5.93
C ALA A 231 -7.97 -8.83 4.78
N HIS A 232 -7.65 -9.51 3.69
CA HIS A 232 -7.22 -8.87 2.45
C HIS A 232 -8.44 -8.69 1.55
N TYR A 233 -8.89 -7.44 1.35
CA TYR A 233 -10.03 -7.07 0.53
C TYR A 233 -9.96 -5.61 0.09
N ILE A 234 -9.96 -5.37 -1.23
CA ILE A 234 -9.81 -4.02 -1.81
C ILE A 234 -10.77 -3.80 -2.99
N ALA A 235 -11.25 -2.56 -3.12
CA ALA A 235 -11.99 -2.09 -4.29
C ALA A 235 -11.03 -1.73 -5.42
N MET A 236 -11.29 -2.26 -6.61
CA MET A 236 -10.56 -2.07 -7.86
C MET A 236 -11.54 -1.63 -8.96
N PRO A 237 -11.10 -1.03 -10.07
CA PRO A 237 -9.73 -0.60 -10.36
C PRO A 237 -9.30 0.61 -9.53
N ASN A 238 -8.04 0.60 -9.08
CA ASN A 238 -7.47 1.66 -8.27
C ASN A 238 -5.99 1.86 -8.66
N LEU A 239 -5.74 2.81 -9.57
CA LEU A 239 -4.40 3.08 -10.10
C LEU A 239 -3.47 3.73 -9.07
N ARG A 240 -4.01 4.25 -7.96
CA ARG A 240 -3.20 4.75 -6.84
C ARG A 240 -2.42 3.63 -6.16
N VAL A 241 -3.05 2.46 -5.96
CA VAL A 241 -2.37 1.31 -5.33
C VAL A 241 -1.39 0.64 -6.29
N PHE A 242 -1.66 0.68 -7.60
CA PHE A 242 -0.65 0.30 -8.59
C PHE A 242 0.58 1.23 -8.54
N ALA A 243 0.36 2.55 -8.59
CA ALA A 243 1.47 3.51 -8.59
C ALA A 243 2.29 3.50 -7.29
N SER A 244 1.63 3.36 -6.14
CA SER A 244 2.28 3.43 -4.82
C SER A 244 2.91 2.12 -4.38
N SER A 245 2.23 0.99 -4.55
CA SER A 245 2.62 -0.31 -4.00
C SER A 245 2.62 -1.44 -5.02
N ALA A 246 2.54 -1.14 -6.33
CA ALA A 246 2.58 -2.12 -7.41
C ALA A 246 1.47 -3.18 -7.38
N PHE A 247 0.36 -2.93 -6.66
CA PHE A 247 -0.75 -3.88 -6.58
C PHE A 247 -1.60 -3.86 -7.86
N PRO A 248 -2.09 -5.01 -8.36
CA PRO A 248 -2.10 -6.35 -7.73
C PRO A 248 -0.84 -7.19 -7.95
N PHE A 249 0.11 -6.74 -8.77
CA PHE A 249 1.31 -7.50 -9.10
C PHE A 249 2.19 -7.76 -7.87
N SER A 250 2.16 -6.87 -6.87
CA SER A 250 2.88 -7.03 -5.61
C SER A 250 2.31 -8.06 -4.64
N ARG A 251 1.23 -8.77 -5.01
CA ARG A 251 0.64 -9.85 -4.19
C ARG A 251 1.59 -11.06 -4.07
N MET A 252 2.26 -11.42 -5.16
CA MET A 252 3.23 -12.52 -5.21
C MET A 252 4.64 -11.93 -5.37
N ALA A 253 5.56 -12.24 -4.46
CA ALA A 253 6.89 -11.63 -4.45
C ALA A 253 7.70 -11.89 -5.74
N ASP A 254 7.55 -13.08 -6.33
CA ASP A 254 8.26 -13.52 -7.54
C ASP A 254 7.51 -13.24 -8.85
N LEU A 255 6.33 -12.59 -8.76
CA LEU A 255 5.42 -12.31 -9.88
C LEU A 255 4.88 -13.56 -10.60
N SER A 256 4.79 -14.70 -9.92
CA SER A 256 4.32 -15.97 -10.53
C SER A 256 2.94 -15.91 -11.17
N GLU A 257 2.08 -15.02 -10.68
CA GLU A 257 0.73 -14.80 -11.17
C GLU A 257 0.60 -13.54 -12.03
N THR A 258 1.70 -13.07 -12.62
CA THR A 258 1.73 -11.90 -13.50
C THR A 258 2.09 -12.29 -14.93
N ILE A 259 1.35 -11.73 -15.89
CA ILE A 259 1.69 -11.77 -17.31
C ILE A 259 1.95 -10.34 -17.79
N ALA A 260 3.11 -10.11 -18.38
CA ALA A 260 3.37 -8.90 -19.14
C ALA A 260 3.02 -9.13 -20.61
N VAL A 261 2.09 -8.33 -21.14
CA VAL A 261 1.77 -8.29 -22.57
C VAL A 261 2.53 -7.14 -23.21
N VAL A 262 3.48 -7.48 -24.08
CA VAL A 262 4.35 -6.53 -24.79
C VAL A 262 4.11 -6.60 -26.31
N PRO A 263 4.35 -5.52 -27.07
CA PRO A 263 4.28 -5.58 -28.53
C PRO A 263 5.27 -6.61 -29.09
N GLU A 264 4.93 -7.24 -30.23
CA GLU A 264 5.80 -8.24 -30.88
C GLU A 264 7.16 -7.67 -31.30
N ALA A 265 7.20 -6.40 -31.68
CA ALA A 265 8.42 -5.65 -31.99
C ALA A 265 8.47 -4.37 -31.14
N PRO A 266 8.94 -4.46 -29.87
CA PRO A 266 8.95 -3.31 -28.98
C PRO A 266 10.09 -2.34 -29.35
N SER A 267 9.84 -1.03 -29.23
CA SER A 267 10.91 -0.03 -29.38
C SER A 267 11.89 -0.13 -28.20
N ALA A 268 13.13 0.37 -28.37
CA ALA A 268 14.10 0.41 -27.27
C ALA A 268 13.57 1.14 -26.03
N LEU A 269 12.70 2.14 -26.25
CA LEU A 269 12.08 2.89 -25.18
C LEU A 269 10.97 2.11 -24.48
N GLN A 270 10.19 1.32 -25.23
CA GLN A 270 9.20 0.41 -24.64
C GLN A 270 9.88 -0.70 -23.82
N VAL A 271 11.01 -1.24 -24.27
CA VAL A 271 11.83 -2.17 -23.48
C VAL A 271 12.32 -1.49 -22.20
N SER A 272 12.75 -0.23 -22.29
CA SER A 272 13.16 0.54 -21.11
C SER A 272 12.00 0.73 -20.12
N ALA A 273 10.81 1.08 -20.61
CA ALA A 273 9.61 1.22 -19.78
C ALA A 273 9.18 -0.11 -19.13
N PHE A 274 9.28 -1.22 -19.87
CA PHE A 274 9.06 -2.57 -19.34
C PHE A 274 10.01 -2.84 -18.17
N LEU A 275 11.32 -2.69 -18.39
CA LEU A 275 12.33 -2.97 -17.37
C LEU A 275 12.18 -2.06 -16.15
N GLU A 276 11.88 -0.78 -16.34
CA GLU A 276 11.64 0.16 -15.24
C GLU A 276 10.38 -0.17 -14.45
N THR A 277 9.30 -0.57 -15.12
CA THR A 277 8.05 -0.97 -14.45
C THR A 277 8.31 -2.17 -13.54
N PHE A 278 8.96 -3.21 -14.04
CA PHE A 278 9.28 -4.39 -13.23
C PHE A 278 10.39 -4.13 -12.20
N SER A 279 11.30 -3.19 -12.46
CA SER A 279 12.25 -2.72 -11.45
C SER A 279 11.55 -2.00 -10.31
N HIS A 280 10.55 -1.17 -10.61
CA HIS A 280 9.73 -0.48 -9.60
C HIS A 280 8.91 -1.49 -8.78
N ILE A 281 8.27 -2.47 -9.44
CA ILE A 281 7.54 -3.55 -8.75
C ILE A 281 8.49 -4.32 -7.83
N GLY A 282 9.65 -4.75 -8.34
CA GLY A 282 10.69 -5.44 -7.59
C GLY A 282 11.20 -4.64 -6.39
N ALA A 283 11.36 -3.32 -6.54
CA ALA A 283 11.75 -2.42 -5.46
C ALA A 283 10.67 -2.28 -4.37
N GLN A 284 9.38 -2.34 -4.75
CA GLN A 284 8.28 -2.34 -3.76
C GLN A 284 8.27 -3.64 -2.96
N VAL A 285 8.36 -4.80 -3.62
CA VAL A 285 8.25 -6.11 -2.96
C VAL A 285 9.55 -6.58 -2.29
N GLY A 286 10.71 -6.10 -2.76
CA GLY A 286 12.03 -6.48 -2.24
C GLY A 286 12.53 -7.84 -2.76
N TYR A 287 11.98 -8.32 -3.86
CA TYR A 287 12.30 -9.63 -4.45
C TYR A 287 12.31 -9.55 -5.99
N PRO A 288 13.20 -10.28 -6.69
CA PRO A 288 13.28 -10.25 -8.14
C PRO A 288 12.08 -10.94 -8.83
N ALA A 289 11.75 -10.47 -10.03
CA ALA A 289 10.68 -10.99 -10.89
C ALA A 289 11.04 -12.34 -11.55
N LEU A 290 11.19 -13.41 -10.77
CA LEU A 290 11.69 -14.71 -11.25
C LEU A 290 10.67 -15.50 -12.08
N LYS A 291 9.38 -15.38 -11.79
CA LYS A 291 8.30 -16.16 -12.44
C LYS A 291 7.38 -15.31 -13.33
N LEU A 292 7.83 -14.12 -13.70
CA LEU A 292 7.13 -13.26 -14.66
C LEU A 292 7.04 -13.94 -16.03
N ARG A 293 5.83 -13.95 -16.61
CA ARG A 293 5.61 -14.48 -17.95
C ARG A 293 5.42 -13.34 -18.94
N VAL A 294 6.19 -13.35 -20.02
CA VAL A 294 6.14 -12.31 -21.06
C VAL A 294 5.51 -12.92 -22.32
N MET A 295 4.49 -12.25 -22.85
CA MET A 295 3.75 -12.70 -24.04
C MET A 295 3.44 -11.51 -24.95
N SER A 296 3.26 -11.74 -26.25
CA SER A 296 2.75 -10.74 -27.18
C SER A 296 1.28 -10.97 -27.57
N ASP A 297 0.82 -12.20 -27.42
CA ASP A 297 -0.52 -12.64 -27.80
C ASP A 297 -1.54 -12.34 -26.68
N TRP A 298 -2.35 -11.29 -26.90
CA TRP A 298 -3.41 -10.88 -25.97
C TRP A 298 -4.43 -11.98 -25.72
N GLU A 299 -4.85 -12.72 -26.75
CA GLU A 299 -5.92 -13.73 -26.61
C GLU A 299 -5.48 -14.83 -25.66
N LYS A 300 -4.25 -15.33 -25.84
CA LYS A 300 -3.67 -16.34 -24.94
C LYS A 300 -3.39 -15.81 -23.54
N ALA A 301 -2.99 -14.55 -23.41
CA ALA A 301 -2.78 -13.94 -22.10
C ALA A 301 -4.10 -13.81 -21.32
N SER A 302 -5.17 -13.36 -21.99
CA SER A 302 -6.48 -13.10 -21.39
C SER A 302 -7.20 -14.35 -20.84
N GLN A 303 -6.81 -15.54 -21.31
CA GLN A 303 -7.39 -16.84 -20.93
C GLN A 303 -6.69 -17.49 -19.74
N GLN A 304 -5.63 -16.87 -19.20
CA GLN A 304 -4.86 -17.44 -18.10
C GLN A 304 -5.21 -16.77 -16.76
N ASP A 305 -5.16 -17.55 -15.68
CA ASP A 305 -5.45 -17.07 -14.33
C ASP A 305 -4.26 -16.27 -13.77
N ALA A 306 -4.11 -15.03 -14.26
CA ALA A 306 -3.05 -14.12 -13.88
C ALA A 306 -3.48 -12.66 -14.03
N ASP A 307 -2.82 -11.79 -13.26
CA ASP A 307 -2.92 -10.35 -13.41
C ASP A 307 -2.09 -9.92 -14.62
N ILE A 308 -2.67 -9.07 -15.48
CA ILE A 308 -2.07 -8.73 -16.77
C ILE A 308 -1.58 -7.28 -16.76
N LEU A 309 -0.28 -7.08 -16.99
CA LEU A 309 0.30 -5.78 -17.27
C LEU A 309 0.48 -5.62 -18.77
N LEU A 310 -0.27 -4.70 -19.39
CA LEU A 310 -0.19 -4.45 -20.82
C LEU A 310 0.66 -3.21 -21.11
N LEU A 311 1.60 -3.29 -22.05
CA LEU A 311 2.45 -2.19 -22.48
C LEU A 311 2.16 -1.86 -23.95
N GLY A 312 1.89 -0.58 -24.23
CA GLY A 312 1.69 -0.09 -25.59
C GLY A 312 0.22 0.12 -25.95
N ALA A 313 -0.19 -0.29 -27.15
CA ALA A 313 -1.55 -0.04 -27.63
C ALA A 313 -2.57 -1.00 -27.01
N LEU A 314 -3.76 -0.49 -26.68
CA LEU A 314 -4.85 -1.32 -26.17
C LEU A 314 -5.36 -2.28 -27.27
N PRO A 315 -5.51 -3.59 -27.00
CA PRO A 315 -6.05 -4.57 -27.94
C PRO A 315 -7.49 -4.23 -28.36
N ASP A 316 -7.85 -4.53 -29.60
CA ASP A 316 -9.17 -4.21 -30.13
C ASP A 316 -10.29 -4.95 -29.40
N ALA A 317 -10.01 -6.17 -28.91
CA ALA A 317 -10.91 -6.91 -28.04
C ALA A 317 -11.27 -6.12 -26.77
N ILE A 318 -10.28 -5.44 -26.15
CA ILE A 318 -10.54 -4.60 -24.97
C ILE A 318 -11.29 -3.34 -25.39
N LYS A 319 -10.88 -2.67 -26.48
CA LYS A 319 -11.57 -1.46 -26.97
C LYS A 319 -13.05 -1.72 -27.24
N ALA A 320 -13.42 -2.91 -27.70
CA ALA A 320 -14.81 -3.26 -27.97
C ALA A 320 -15.68 -3.41 -26.70
N ARG A 321 -15.08 -3.57 -25.52
CA ARG A 321 -15.83 -3.80 -24.28
C ARG A 321 -16.63 -2.56 -23.86
N PRO A 322 -17.82 -2.71 -23.27
CA PRO A 322 -18.63 -1.58 -22.80
C PRO A 322 -17.92 -0.76 -21.72
N ASP A 323 -17.25 -1.42 -20.76
CA ASP A 323 -16.51 -0.76 -19.70
C ASP A 323 -15.32 0.04 -20.25
N ALA A 324 -14.51 -0.55 -21.13
CA ALA A 324 -13.40 0.15 -21.78
C ALA A 324 -13.85 1.27 -22.73
N ASN A 325 -14.96 1.09 -23.46
CA ASN A 325 -15.52 2.13 -24.30
C ASN A 325 -15.98 3.34 -23.48
N LEU A 326 -16.57 3.12 -22.30
CA LEU A 326 -16.91 4.21 -21.38
C LEU A 326 -15.65 4.96 -20.94
N LEU A 327 -14.57 4.24 -20.61
CA LEU A 327 -13.27 4.85 -20.28
C LEU A 327 -12.75 5.75 -21.42
N LEU A 328 -12.79 5.25 -22.66
CA LEU A 328 -12.28 5.97 -23.84
C LEU A 328 -13.17 7.15 -24.22
N GLN A 329 -14.50 7.00 -24.18
CA GLN A 329 -15.45 8.07 -24.51
C GLN A 329 -15.42 9.19 -23.47
N ASP A 330 -15.36 8.86 -22.18
CA ASP A 330 -15.24 9.87 -21.13
C ASP A 330 -13.90 10.61 -21.24
N THR A 331 -12.82 9.88 -21.55
CA THR A 331 -11.51 10.48 -21.82
C THR A 331 -11.57 11.44 -23.01
N GLU A 332 -12.21 11.05 -24.12
CA GLU A 332 -12.44 11.94 -25.28
C GLU A 332 -13.29 13.16 -24.92
N SER A 333 -14.35 12.98 -24.13
CA SER A 333 -15.22 14.07 -23.70
C SER A 333 -14.46 15.08 -22.82
N TRP A 334 -13.61 14.58 -21.93
CA TRP A 334 -12.77 15.38 -21.05
C TRP A 334 -11.67 16.10 -21.82
N LEU A 335 -11.05 15.43 -22.80
CA LEU A 335 -10.15 16.05 -23.77
C LEU A 335 -10.82 17.25 -24.46
N ARG A 336 -12.07 17.09 -24.90
CA ARG A 336 -12.86 18.16 -25.52
C ARG A 336 -13.18 19.31 -24.55
N GLN A 337 -13.56 19.00 -23.31
CA GLN A 337 -13.86 20.01 -22.28
C GLN A 337 -12.63 20.84 -21.88
N THR A 338 -11.46 20.19 -21.76
CA THR A 338 -10.21 20.85 -21.39
C THR A 338 -9.71 21.77 -22.50
N ALA A 339 -9.92 21.41 -23.77
CA ALA A 339 -9.64 22.28 -24.92
C ALA A 339 -10.54 23.53 -24.97
N THR A 340 -11.73 23.48 -24.37
CA THR A 340 -12.71 24.58 -24.39
C THR A 340 -12.68 25.52 -23.18
N ASN A 341 -11.93 25.20 -22.12
CA ASN A 341 -12.01 25.95 -20.86
C ASN A 341 -10.71 26.67 -20.51
N HIS A 342 -10.62 27.94 -20.91
CA HIS A 342 -9.63 28.89 -20.40
C HIS A 342 -10.21 29.97 -19.47
N ASN A 343 -11.48 29.89 -19.06
CA ASN A 343 -12.12 30.89 -18.19
C ASN A 343 -13.13 30.27 -17.21
N ASP A 344 -12.63 29.56 -16.19
CA ASP A 344 -13.47 28.81 -15.22
C ASP A 344 -13.92 29.61 -13.99
N LYS A 345 -13.65 30.92 -13.91
CA LYS A 345 -14.07 31.73 -12.75
C LYS A 345 -15.48 32.33 -12.87
N GLN A 346 -16.13 32.27 -14.04
CA GLN A 346 -17.37 33.02 -14.30
C GLN A 346 -18.61 32.14 -14.57
N ARG A 347 -18.48 30.80 -14.62
CA ARG A 347 -19.60 29.88 -14.93
C ARG A 347 -20.29 29.27 -13.70
N ARG A 348 -19.78 29.47 -12.48
CA ARG A 348 -20.38 28.89 -11.27
C ARG A 348 -21.66 29.59 -10.81
N GLU A 349 -21.95 30.81 -11.27
CA GLU A 349 -23.13 31.58 -10.81
C GLU A 349 -24.37 31.44 -11.70
N ASN A 350 -24.29 30.91 -12.92
CA ASN A 350 -25.42 30.88 -13.86
C ASN A 350 -25.85 29.47 -14.29
N ARG A 351 -25.98 28.52 -13.34
CA ARG A 351 -26.49 27.16 -13.64
C ARG A 351 -28.00 27.10 -13.89
N GLU A 352 -28.78 28.12 -13.53
CA GLU A 352 -30.23 28.10 -13.71
C GLU A 352 -30.74 28.73 -15.01
N LEU A 353 -29.92 29.53 -15.72
CA LEU A 353 -30.33 30.22 -16.95
C LEU A 353 -30.02 29.44 -18.25
N LEU A 354 -29.32 28.30 -18.16
CA LEU A 354 -28.86 27.51 -19.32
C LEU A 354 -29.79 26.35 -19.72
N LYS A 355 -30.94 26.17 -19.05
CA LYS A 355 -31.90 25.10 -19.39
C LYS A 355 -32.84 25.41 -20.57
N LYS A 356 -32.66 26.54 -21.27
CA LYS A 356 -33.63 26.97 -22.31
C LYS A 356 -33.02 27.55 -23.59
N ALA A 357 -31.83 27.10 -23.98
CA ALA A 357 -31.29 27.44 -25.28
C ALA A 357 -30.78 26.16 -25.97
N GLU A 358 -31.66 25.56 -26.77
CA GLU A 358 -31.26 24.83 -27.98
C GLU A 358 -30.41 25.79 -28.82
N VAL A 359 -29.09 25.67 -28.71
CA VAL A 359 -28.14 26.33 -29.62
C VAL A 359 -27.54 25.25 -30.49
N GLU A 360 -28.25 25.04 -31.59
CA GLU A 360 -27.75 24.84 -32.94
C GLU A 360 -26.21 24.81 -33.09
N ALA A 361 -25.72 23.64 -33.50
CA ALA A 361 -24.44 23.35 -34.14
C ALA A 361 -23.37 24.47 -34.09
N GLN A 362 -22.66 24.58 -32.98
CA GLN A 362 -21.37 25.28 -32.96
C GLN A 362 -20.28 24.31 -33.38
N SER A 363 -19.57 24.68 -34.45
CA SER A 363 -18.46 23.98 -35.08
C SER A 363 -17.63 23.14 -34.10
N LEU A 364 -17.68 21.81 -34.27
CA LEU A 364 -16.70 20.90 -33.69
C LEU A 364 -15.35 21.17 -34.37
N VAL A 365 -14.60 22.15 -33.87
CA VAL A 365 -13.19 22.29 -34.22
C VAL A 365 -12.48 21.10 -33.61
N ARG A 366 -12.30 20.02 -34.39
CA ARG A 366 -11.42 18.91 -34.03
C ARG A 366 -9.98 19.41 -34.08
N ILE A 367 -9.54 20.11 -33.03
CA ILE A 367 -8.12 20.44 -32.86
C ILE A 367 -7.41 19.12 -32.51
N ARG A 368 -6.90 18.42 -33.53
CA ARG A 368 -5.88 17.38 -33.35
C ARG A 368 -4.54 18.06 -33.11
N ALA A 369 -4.38 18.71 -31.96
CA ALA A 369 -3.05 18.93 -31.43
C ALA A 369 -2.69 17.63 -30.71
N LEU A 370 -2.05 16.70 -31.44
CA LEU A 370 -1.44 15.49 -30.88
C LEU A 370 -0.24 15.92 -30.03
N ALA A 371 -0.50 16.54 -28.89
CA ALA A 371 0.49 16.59 -27.83
C ALA A 371 0.72 15.16 -27.34
N PRO A 372 1.97 14.79 -26.98
CA PRO A 372 2.25 13.48 -26.40
C PRO A 372 1.31 13.19 -25.23
N MET A 373 0.73 12.01 -25.25
CA MET A 373 -0.22 11.57 -24.25
C MET A 373 0.00 10.10 -23.93
N ALA A 374 0.17 9.82 -22.64
CA ALA A 374 0.16 8.46 -22.13
C ALA A 374 -1.04 8.27 -21.21
N ALA A 375 -1.50 7.04 -21.07
CA ALA A 375 -2.58 6.72 -20.15
C ALA A 375 -2.27 5.48 -19.33
N LEU A 376 -2.74 5.45 -18.09
CA LEU A 376 -2.84 4.24 -17.28
C LEU A 376 -4.30 3.86 -17.23
N VAL A 377 -4.61 2.58 -17.44
CA VAL A 377 -5.98 2.09 -17.41
C VAL A 377 -6.05 0.83 -16.56
N GLY A 378 -6.95 0.80 -15.59
CA GLY A 378 -7.26 -0.36 -14.78
C GLY A 378 -8.59 -0.98 -15.18
N LEU A 379 -8.59 -2.29 -15.43
CA LEU A 379 -9.75 -3.08 -15.85
C LEU A 379 -9.83 -4.39 -15.05
N GLN A 380 -11.01 -5.01 -15.03
CA GLN A 380 -11.18 -6.38 -14.53
C GLN A 380 -10.94 -7.38 -15.66
N SER A 381 -10.34 -8.54 -15.33
CA SER A 381 -10.29 -9.68 -16.24
C SER A 381 -11.70 -10.22 -16.51
N GLU A 382 -11.98 -10.61 -17.76
CA GLU A 382 -13.31 -11.13 -18.15
C GLU A 382 -13.52 -12.56 -17.66
N HIS A 383 -12.45 -13.37 -17.68
CA HIS A 383 -12.50 -14.78 -17.33
C HIS A 383 -12.29 -15.01 -15.83
N PHE A 384 -11.56 -14.10 -15.16
CA PHE A 384 -11.15 -14.28 -13.76
C PHE A 384 -11.53 -13.07 -12.90
N PRO A 385 -12.57 -13.18 -12.04
CA PRO A 385 -13.13 -12.03 -11.33
C PRO A 385 -12.18 -11.44 -10.26
N GLN A 386 -11.16 -12.19 -9.84
CA GLN A 386 -10.14 -11.79 -8.87
C GLN A 386 -8.85 -11.27 -9.52
N ARG A 387 -8.80 -11.18 -10.86
CA ARG A 387 -7.63 -10.70 -11.60
C ARG A 387 -7.90 -9.34 -12.24
N SER A 388 -6.87 -8.50 -12.24
CA SER A 388 -6.90 -7.18 -12.85
C SER A 388 -6.02 -7.11 -14.10
N ILE A 389 -6.40 -6.19 -14.99
CA ILE A 389 -5.57 -5.77 -16.12
C ILE A 389 -5.16 -4.33 -15.87
N VAL A 390 -3.86 -4.04 -15.94
CA VAL A 390 -3.33 -2.68 -15.89
C VAL A 390 -2.62 -2.41 -17.21
N GLY A 391 -3.18 -1.50 -18.00
CA GLY A 391 -2.61 -1.04 -19.26
C GLY A 391 -1.79 0.23 -19.08
N LEU A 392 -0.52 0.18 -19.45
CA LEU A 392 0.37 1.31 -19.61
C LEU A 392 0.38 1.70 -21.10
N LEU A 393 -0.48 2.64 -21.45
CA LEU A 393 -0.78 3.00 -22.82
C LEU A 393 0.11 4.13 -23.31
N ALA A 394 0.94 3.82 -24.30
CA ALA A 394 1.83 4.77 -24.97
C ALA A 394 2.10 4.28 -26.40
N ASN A 395 1.83 5.12 -27.40
CA ASN A 395 1.90 4.72 -28.80
C ASN A 395 3.18 5.21 -29.49
N THR A 396 3.72 6.34 -29.07
CA THR A 396 4.95 6.94 -29.60
C THR A 396 6.06 6.95 -28.55
N ASP A 397 7.31 7.12 -28.97
CA ASP A 397 8.43 7.20 -28.03
C ASP A 397 8.32 8.44 -27.11
N GLU A 398 7.69 9.54 -27.56
CA GLU A 398 7.42 10.69 -26.70
C GLU A 398 6.40 10.33 -25.59
N ASP A 399 5.36 9.56 -25.92
CA ASP A 399 4.38 9.07 -24.93
C ASP A 399 5.02 8.15 -23.90
N VAL A 400 5.91 7.25 -24.35
CA VAL A 400 6.60 6.32 -23.45
C VAL A 400 7.53 7.07 -22.50
N THR A 401 8.22 8.12 -22.98
CA THR A 401 9.05 8.98 -22.12
C THR A 401 8.19 9.66 -21.05
N LEU A 402 7.07 10.23 -21.45
CA LEU A 402 6.12 10.88 -20.56
C LEU A 402 5.57 9.92 -19.48
N LEU A 403 5.25 8.69 -19.87
CA LEU A 403 4.81 7.63 -18.97
C LEU A 403 5.89 7.29 -17.94
N ARG A 404 7.13 7.07 -18.38
CA ARG A 404 8.27 6.75 -17.52
C ARG A 404 8.53 7.86 -16.50
N ASP A 405 8.56 9.12 -16.96
CA ASP A 405 8.76 10.28 -16.09
C ASP A 405 7.64 10.42 -15.03
N ALA A 406 6.40 10.10 -15.41
CA ALA A 406 5.27 10.13 -14.49
C ALA A 406 5.32 9.02 -13.44
N LEU A 407 5.76 7.81 -13.81
CA LEU A 407 5.94 6.70 -12.88
C LEU A 407 7.16 6.90 -11.98
N ALA A 408 8.23 7.52 -12.47
CA ALA A 408 9.42 7.81 -11.66
C ALA A 408 9.16 8.90 -10.60
N SER A 409 8.31 9.90 -10.92
CA SER A 409 8.03 11.02 -10.01
C SER A 409 7.04 10.65 -8.91
N SER A 410 7.47 10.76 -7.65
CA SER A 410 6.61 10.52 -6.47
C SER A 410 5.38 11.43 -6.43
N GLY A 411 5.54 12.72 -6.77
CA GLY A 411 4.44 13.69 -6.81
C GLY A 411 3.40 13.36 -7.88
N LYS A 412 3.85 12.95 -9.09
CA LYS A 412 2.95 12.53 -10.16
C LYS A 412 2.24 11.22 -9.82
N ARG A 413 2.95 10.25 -9.21
CA ARG A 413 2.34 9.00 -8.70
C ARG A 413 1.27 9.23 -7.64
N ALA A 414 1.46 10.20 -6.75
CA ALA A 414 0.46 10.55 -5.74
C ALA A 414 -0.85 11.10 -6.33
N ALA A 415 -0.78 11.68 -7.54
CA ALA A 415 -1.94 12.16 -8.29
C ALA A 415 -2.61 11.08 -9.16
N MET A 416 -2.03 9.87 -9.26
CA MET A 416 -2.62 8.73 -9.96
C MET A 416 -3.70 8.13 -9.07
N ASP A 417 -4.95 8.11 -9.56
CA ASP A 417 -6.09 7.59 -8.82
C ASP A 417 -7.18 7.07 -9.77
N GLY A 418 -8.09 6.26 -9.24
CA GLY A 418 -9.23 5.73 -9.99
C GLY A 418 -8.90 4.69 -11.05
N SER A 419 -9.70 4.65 -12.11
CA SER A 419 -9.66 3.62 -13.15
C SER A 419 -8.89 4.05 -14.39
N VAL A 420 -8.77 5.36 -14.63
CA VAL A 420 -8.02 5.93 -15.75
C VAL A 420 -7.20 7.10 -15.25
N VAL A 421 -5.93 7.13 -15.66
CA VAL A 421 -5.05 8.28 -15.48
C VAL A 421 -4.57 8.72 -16.85
N LEU A 422 -4.76 9.99 -17.19
CA LEU A 422 -4.12 10.59 -18.35
C LEU A 422 -2.90 11.38 -17.91
N ILE A 423 -1.81 11.17 -18.62
CA ILE A 423 -0.54 11.83 -18.43
C ILE A 423 -0.32 12.72 -19.65
N ARG A 424 -0.01 13.98 -19.41
CA ARG A 424 0.42 14.97 -20.41
C ARG A 424 1.60 15.77 -19.87
N ASP A 425 2.22 16.56 -20.73
CA ASP A 425 3.26 17.50 -20.32
C ASP A 425 2.75 18.50 -19.25
N SER A 426 1.47 18.89 -19.35
CA SER A 426 0.81 19.76 -18.37
C SER A 426 0.58 19.13 -17.00
N GLY A 427 0.71 17.82 -16.84
CA GLY A 427 0.51 17.11 -15.58
C GLY A 427 -0.26 15.80 -15.70
N VAL A 428 -0.66 15.28 -14.54
CA VAL A 428 -1.38 14.01 -14.37
C VAL A 428 -2.81 14.30 -13.94
N ALA A 429 -3.78 13.70 -14.63
CA ALA A 429 -5.19 13.78 -14.30
C ALA A 429 -5.77 12.37 -14.13
N ALA A 430 -6.53 12.16 -13.06
CA ALA A 430 -7.10 10.89 -12.66
C ALA A 430 -8.63 10.94 -12.66
N GLN A 431 -9.28 9.84 -13.05
CA GLN A 431 -10.73 9.73 -13.06
C GLN A 431 -11.20 8.33 -12.67
N HIS A 432 -12.34 8.29 -11.98
CA HIS A 432 -13.08 7.06 -11.72
C HIS A 432 -14.18 6.92 -12.77
N VAL A 433 -14.08 5.89 -13.60
CA VAL A 433 -15.03 5.56 -14.66
C VAL A 433 -15.26 4.04 -14.65
N GLY A 434 -16.50 3.61 -14.91
CA GLY A 434 -16.90 2.20 -14.89
C GLY A 434 -17.32 1.70 -13.51
N SER A 435 -17.62 0.40 -13.43
CA SER A 435 -17.99 -0.28 -12.19
C SER A 435 -16.76 -0.68 -11.37
N THR A 436 -16.86 -0.55 -10.05
CA THR A 436 -15.89 -1.13 -9.13
C THR A 436 -16.13 -2.63 -8.94
N TYR A 437 -15.06 -3.40 -8.88
CA TYR A 437 -15.02 -4.80 -8.49
C TYR A 437 -14.14 -4.95 -7.24
N TYR A 438 -14.19 -6.13 -6.61
CA TYR A 438 -13.46 -6.36 -5.37
C TYR A 438 -12.54 -7.56 -5.48
N VAL A 439 -11.29 -7.37 -5.07
CA VAL A 439 -10.24 -8.39 -5.04
C VAL A 439 -9.95 -8.74 -3.58
N GLY A 440 -9.77 -10.03 -3.30
CA GLY A 440 -9.54 -10.58 -1.98
C GLY A 440 -10.77 -11.27 -1.38
N HIS A 441 -10.63 -11.68 -0.12
CA HIS A 441 -11.64 -12.44 0.61
C HIS A 441 -12.03 -11.70 1.90
N LEU A 442 -13.34 -11.54 2.09
CA LEU A 442 -13.92 -10.98 3.29
C LEU A 442 -14.98 -11.96 3.82
N GLU A 443 -14.99 -12.18 5.13
CA GLU A 443 -15.99 -13.03 5.78
C GLU A 443 -17.41 -12.55 5.42
N TRP A 444 -18.33 -13.49 5.20
CA TRP A 444 -19.66 -13.19 4.66
C TRP A 444 -20.43 -12.15 5.49
N TRP A 445 -20.27 -12.18 6.81
CA TRP A 445 -20.92 -11.27 7.73
C TRP A 445 -20.32 -9.86 7.64
N LYS A 446 -18.98 -9.73 7.56
CA LYS A 446 -18.30 -8.43 7.32
C LYS A 446 -18.72 -7.86 5.97
N LYS A 447 -18.80 -8.69 4.93
CA LYS A 447 -19.26 -8.29 3.60
C LYS A 447 -20.71 -7.79 3.61
N LEU A 448 -21.60 -8.47 4.34
CA LEU A 448 -22.99 -8.04 4.51
C LEU A 448 -23.06 -6.65 5.18
N TRP A 449 -22.34 -6.48 6.28
CA TRP A 449 -22.31 -5.21 7.01
C TRP A 449 -21.70 -4.07 6.18
N PHE A 450 -20.59 -4.32 5.48
CA PHE A 450 -19.95 -3.35 4.59
C PHE A 450 -20.86 -2.95 3.42
N THR A 451 -21.55 -3.90 2.78
CA THR A 451 -22.48 -3.60 1.69
C THR A 451 -23.75 -2.88 2.16
N LEU A 452 -24.17 -3.11 3.41
CA LEU A 452 -25.29 -2.39 4.03
C LEU A 452 -24.90 -0.97 4.48
N SER A 453 -23.65 -0.74 4.90
CA SER A 453 -23.22 0.57 5.41
C SER A 453 -23.29 1.67 4.36
N ASP A 454 -23.09 1.34 3.09
CA ASP A 454 -23.24 2.29 1.97
C ASP A 454 -24.70 2.62 1.63
N LYS A 455 -25.68 1.89 2.20
CA LYS A 455 -27.10 2.00 1.87
C LYS A 455 -27.96 2.26 3.11
N PRO A 456 -27.85 3.47 3.72
CA PRO A 456 -28.54 3.79 4.98
C PRO A 456 -30.06 3.64 4.91
N LEU A 457 -30.66 3.88 3.73
CA LEU A 457 -32.11 3.70 3.52
C LEU A 457 -32.55 2.24 3.60
N LEU A 458 -31.78 1.32 3.04
CA LEU A 458 -32.07 -0.12 3.16
C LEU A 458 -31.91 -0.58 4.60
N LEU A 459 -30.89 -0.10 5.28
CA LEU A 459 -30.62 -0.40 6.68
C LEU A 459 -31.77 0.07 7.58
N SER A 460 -32.27 1.28 7.34
CA SER A 460 -33.47 1.82 8.01
C SER A 460 -34.73 0.98 7.74
N GLY A 461 -34.97 0.59 6.48
CA GLY A 461 -36.10 -0.27 6.12
C GLY A 461 -36.03 -1.66 6.76
N LEU A 462 -34.84 -2.24 6.84
CA LEU A 462 -34.60 -3.54 7.47
C LEU A 462 -34.75 -3.47 8.99
N ALA A 463 -34.27 -2.39 9.62
CA ALA A 463 -34.49 -2.13 11.04
C ALA A 463 -35.98 -1.93 11.36
N PHE A 464 -36.70 -1.16 10.54
CA PHE A 464 -38.14 -0.93 10.72
C PHE A 464 -38.94 -2.22 10.60
N THR A 465 -38.65 -3.04 9.60
CA THR A 465 -39.31 -4.35 9.43
C THR A 465 -38.98 -5.31 10.57
N LEU A 466 -37.73 -5.34 11.06
CA LEU A 466 -37.34 -6.12 12.23
C LEU A 466 -38.12 -5.71 13.48
N VAL A 467 -38.22 -4.40 13.75
CA VAL A 467 -38.98 -3.85 14.89
C VAL A 467 -40.45 -4.21 14.77
N LEU A 468 -41.04 -4.13 13.58
CA LEU A 468 -42.44 -4.47 13.34
C LEU A 468 -42.69 -5.97 13.58
N ILE A 469 -41.80 -6.85 13.12
CA ILE A 469 -41.88 -8.30 13.37
C ILE A 469 -41.80 -8.60 14.88
N VAL A 470 -40.83 -8.00 15.59
CA VAL A 470 -40.67 -8.19 17.04
C VAL A 470 -41.90 -7.69 17.80
N ALA A 471 -42.46 -6.55 17.41
CA ALA A 471 -43.69 -6.02 17.99
C ALA A 471 -44.88 -6.95 17.76
N LEU A 472 -45.04 -7.53 16.57
CA LEU A 472 -46.11 -8.50 16.27
C LEU A 472 -45.95 -9.81 17.06
N ILE A 473 -44.72 -10.31 17.21
CA ILE A 473 -44.43 -11.53 18.00
C ILE A 473 -44.75 -11.28 19.49
N LEU A 474 -44.27 -10.16 20.05
CA LEU A 474 -44.56 -9.77 21.43
C LEU A 474 -46.06 -9.57 21.66
N TRP A 475 -46.74 -8.91 20.73
CA TRP A 475 -48.20 -8.74 20.80
C TRP A 475 -48.93 -10.09 20.77
N GLY A 476 -48.52 -11.02 19.91
CA GLY A 476 -49.06 -12.38 19.85
C GLY A 476 -48.87 -13.15 21.15
N LEU A 477 -47.65 -13.12 21.71
CA LEU A 477 -47.30 -13.76 22.99
C LEU A 477 -48.12 -13.17 24.15
N LEU A 478 -48.16 -11.85 24.27
CA LEU A 478 -48.94 -11.16 25.31
C LEU A 478 -50.43 -11.48 25.21
N ARG A 479 -50.98 -11.55 23.99
CA ARG A 479 -52.37 -11.91 23.75
C ARG A 479 -52.66 -13.36 24.13
N GLN A 480 -51.73 -14.28 23.90
CA GLN A 480 -51.86 -15.68 24.30
C GLN A 480 -51.80 -15.84 25.83
N VAL A 481 -50.91 -15.12 26.50
CA VAL A 481 -50.82 -15.08 27.97
C VAL A 481 -52.09 -14.48 28.58
N ALA A 482 -52.63 -13.40 28.01
CA ALA A 482 -53.87 -12.79 28.47
C ALA A 482 -55.06 -13.75 28.34
N ARG A 483 -55.19 -14.48 27.22
CA ARG A 483 -56.24 -15.50 27.05
C ARG A 483 -56.15 -16.62 28.09
N ARG A 484 -54.94 -17.12 28.37
CA ARG A 484 -54.72 -18.15 29.40
C ARG A 484 -55.07 -17.69 30.81
N ARG A 485 -55.00 -16.39 31.10
CA ARG A 485 -55.43 -15.86 32.41
C ARG A 485 -56.95 -15.83 32.54
N VAL A 486 -57.66 -15.48 31.48
CA VAL A 486 -59.13 -15.42 31.49
C VAL A 486 -59.74 -16.84 31.58
N GLU A 487 -59.11 -17.86 30.98
CA GLU A 487 -59.51 -19.27 31.13
C GLU A 487 -59.25 -19.87 32.53
N HIS A 488 -58.59 -19.14 33.44
CA HIS A 488 -58.31 -19.60 34.81
C HIS A 488 -59.18 -18.92 35.88
N ASP A 489 -60.01 -17.95 35.48
CA ASP A 489 -60.93 -17.20 36.35
C ASP A 489 -62.41 -17.60 36.15
N ASP A 490 -62.69 -18.57 35.26
CA ASP A 490 -63.96 -19.33 35.16
C ASP A 490 -63.74 -20.75 35.71
#